data_AF-A0AAV1YY29-F1
#
_entry.id   AF-A0AAV1YY29-F1
#
_cell.length_a   1.000
_cell.length_b   1.000
_cell.length_c   1.000
_cell.angle_alpha   90.00
_cell.angle_beta   90.00
_cell.angle_gamma   90.00
#
_symmetry.space_group_name_H-M   'P 1'
#
loop_
_entity.id
_entity.type
_entity.pdbx_description
1 polymer ?
#
loop_
_entity_poly.entity_id
_entity_poly.type
_entity_poly.pdbx_seq_one_letter_code
_entity_poly.pdbx_strand_id
1 'polypeptide(L)'
;MNQTEILRSYQHFYENIIPKARCSPIWNEKNITGAFMWASFCEQIYDKYSEDTEIVANLDEGIHQLTSSHTGMSFCFKNLKQSNAFLCQSFLQNPNIQKNFLQDIVLKIKPSELDFDKVSLEVYELDTLCLELLQSLKFITFQDSDESIYIEIKAELLLDFLKDAIIHLSTEKQYESQLSFVLDTLCNSQESLAILLHVLASDADCEIVSEIQDFALNWMLLKLLDEKIGSLAHFLWKQPPLKLRKIARKFSPFSSYYVDGLTQCASSLSPEYENLTKCWKNRFD
;
A
#
# COMPACT_ATOMS: atom_id res chain seq x y z
N MET A 1 -29.99 12.86 8.60
CA MET A 1 -29.23 11.62 8.36
C MET A 1 -28.91 11.01 9.70
N ASN A 2 -29.20 9.71 9.86
CA ASN A 2 -28.76 8.98 11.03
C ASN A 2 -27.27 8.57 10.87
N GLN A 3 -26.59 8.23 11.97
CA GLN A 3 -25.16 7.89 11.95
C GLN A 3 -24.85 6.68 11.03
N THR A 4 -25.75 5.71 10.96
CA THR A 4 -25.59 4.53 10.09
C THR A 4 -25.55 4.89 8.60
N GLU A 5 -26.35 5.86 8.15
CA GLU A 5 -26.33 6.37 6.78
C GLU A 5 -25.03 7.11 6.46
N ILE A 6 -24.47 7.85 7.43
CA ILE A 6 -23.18 8.54 7.29
C ILE A 6 -22.07 7.50 7.11
N LEU A 7 -22.02 6.48 7.97
CA LEU A 7 -21.01 5.42 7.89
C LEU A 7 -21.10 4.60 6.61
N ARG A 8 -22.31 4.28 6.11
CA ARG A 8 -22.47 3.60 4.82
C ARG A 8 -22.01 4.46 3.64
N SER A 9 -22.25 5.77 3.70
CA SER A 9 -21.80 6.71 2.68
C SER A 9 -20.28 6.82 2.67
N TYR A 10 -19.66 6.86 3.85
CA TYR A 10 -18.22 6.80 4.05
C TYR A 10 -17.64 5.54 3.40
N GLN A 11 -18.18 4.38 3.77
CA GLN A 11 -17.76 3.09 3.27
C GLN A 11 -17.86 3.02 1.74
N HIS A 12 -18.97 3.49 1.17
CA HIS A 12 -19.12 3.50 -0.27
C HIS A 12 -18.06 4.37 -0.96
N PHE A 13 -17.80 5.57 -0.45
CA PHE A 13 -16.83 6.47 -1.05
C PHE A 13 -15.40 5.93 -0.96
N TYR A 14 -14.94 5.55 0.24
CA TYR A 14 -13.55 5.15 0.46
C TYR A 14 -13.23 3.71 0.03
N GLU A 15 -14.17 2.77 0.11
CA GLU A 15 -13.91 1.37 -0.29
C GLU A 15 -14.28 1.08 -1.74
N ASN A 16 -15.20 1.84 -2.34
CA ASN A 16 -15.64 1.56 -3.72
C ASN A 16 -15.22 2.62 -4.73
N ILE A 17 -15.32 3.91 -4.40
CA ILE A 17 -15.08 4.98 -5.37
C ILE A 17 -13.57 5.26 -5.49
N ILE A 18 -12.89 5.52 -4.36
CA ILE A 18 -11.46 5.85 -4.35
C ILE A 18 -10.59 4.76 -4.98
N PRO A 19 -10.69 3.47 -4.63
CA PRO A 19 -9.79 2.45 -5.19
C PRO A 19 -10.01 2.28 -6.69
N LYS A 20 -11.27 2.36 -7.14
CA LYS A 20 -11.59 2.32 -8.57
C LYS A 20 -11.08 3.57 -9.29
N ALA A 21 -11.12 4.74 -8.65
CA ALA A 21 -10.63 5.99 -9.22
C ALA A 21 -9.16 5.88 -9.62
N ARG A 22 -8.36 5.12 -8.85
CA ARG A 22 -6.92 4.91 -9.06
C ARG A 22 -6.55 4.00 -10.23
N CYS A 23 -7.33 2.96 -10.55
CA CYS A 23 -6.88 1.93 -11.50
C CYS A 23 -7.92 1.45 -12.51
N SER A 24 -9.21 1.78 -12.34
CA SER A 24 -10.26 1.25 -13.21
C SER A 24 -10.33 1.99 -14.54
N PRO A 25 -10.56 1.31 -15.69
CA PRO A 25 -10.72 1.96 -16.99
C PRO A 25 -12.16 2.44 -17.26
N ILE A 26 -13.09 2.26 -16.32
CA ILE A 26 -14.52 2.49 -16.55
C ILE A 26 -14.93 3.97 -16.54
N TRP A 27 -14.00 4.89 -16.29
CA TRP A 27 -14.30 6.29 -16.02
C TRP A 27 -14.60 7.09 -17.29
N ASN A 28 -15.75 7.75 -17.28
CA ASN A 28 -16.25 8.69 -18.26
C ASN A 28 -16.75 9.96 -17.53
N GLU A 29 -17.15 10.98 -18.28
CA GLU A 29 -17.58 12.25 -17.67
C GLU A 29 -18.71 12.08 -16.65
N LYS A 30 -19.68 11.20 -16.94
CA LYS A 30 -20.85 10.98 -16.08
C LYS A 30 -20.47 10.37 -14.72
N ASN A 31 -19.66 9.32 -14.71
CA ASN A 31 -19.32 8.64 -13.46
C ASN A 31 -18.21 9.37 -12.68
N ILE A 32 -17.29 10.09 -13.33
CA ILE A 32 -16.37 11.01 -12.65
C ILE A 32 -17.16 12.12 -11.95
N THR A 33 -18.13 12.72 -12.64
CA THR A 33 -19.03 13.71 -12.02
C THR A 33 -19.79 13.11 -10.84
N GLY A 34 -20.29 11.88 -10.99
CA GLY A 34 -20.90 11.12 -9.90
C GLY A 34 -19.98 10.94 -8.69
N ALA A 35 -18.72 10.63 -8.91
CA ALA A 35 -17.73 10.47 -7.86
C ALA A 35 -17.46 11.80 -7.12
N PHE A 36 -17.34 12.92 -7.84
CA PHE A 36 -17.18 14.25 -7.23
C PHE A 36 -18.43 14.71 -6.47
N MET A 37 -19.63 14.29 -6.88
CA MET A 37 -20.85 14.52 -6.10
C MET A 37 -20.80 13.77 -4.76
N TRP A 38 -20.30 12.52 -4.74
CA TRP A 38 -20.06 11.79 -3.50
C TRP A 38 -19.00 12.43 -2.62
N ALA A 39 -17.90 12.91 -3.21
CA ALA A 39 -16.85 13.62 -2.47
C ALA A 39 -17.37 14.93 -1.85
N SER A 40 -18.12 15.72 -2.61
CA SER A 40 -18.74 16.95 -2.11
C SER A 40 -19.77 16.66 -1.00
N PHE A 41 -20.51 15.56 -1.11
CA PHE A 41 -21.41 15.12 -0.05
C PHE A 41 -20.66 14.74 1.24
N CYS A 42 -19.50 14.08 1.11
CA CYS A 42 -18.63 13.77 2.23
C CYS A 42 -18.13 15.04 2.94
N GLU A 43 -17.71 16.06 2.18
CA GLU A 43 -17.32 17.38 2.73
C GLU A 43 -18.49 18.08 3.44
N GLN A 44 -19.69 18.03 2.87
CA GLN A 44 -20.87 18.59 3.53
C GLN A 44 -21.22 17.90 4.85
N ILE A 45 -20.99 16.58 4.95
CA ILE A 45 -21.13 15.86 6.22
C ILE A 45 -20.11 16.39 7.22
N TYR A 46 -18.86 16.60 6.80
CA TYR A 46 -17.83 17.17 7.66
C TYR A 46 -18.24 18.55 8.18
N ASP A 47 -18.60 19.47 7.28
CA ASP A 47 -18.96 20.84 7.65
C ASP A 47 -20.16 20.88 8.61
N LYS A 48 -21.12 19.98 8.42
CA LYS A 48 -22.33 19.93 9.23
C LYS A 48 -22.11 19.40 10.65
N TYR A 49 -21.20 18.43 10.83
CA TYR A 49 -21.06 17.72 12.10
C TYR A 49 -19.73 17.98 12.82
N SER A 50 -18.78 18.70 12.20
CA SER A 50 -17.43 18.93 12.75
C SER A 50 -17.39 19.63 14.12
N GLU A 51 -18.41 20.41 14.46
CA GLU A 51 -18.51 21.12 15.75
C GLU A 51 -19.14 20.26 16.87
N ASP A 52 -19.78 19.13 16.52
CA ASP A 52 -20.42 18.24 17.49
C ASP A 52 -19.44 17.13 17.92
N THR A 53 -18.74 17.37 19.03
CA THR A 53 -17.70 16.46 19.53
C THR A 53 -18.20 15.06 19.86
N GLU A 54 -19.46 14.90 20.27
CA GLU A 54 -20.03 13.60 20.61
C GLU A 54 -20.36 12.81 19.34
N ILE A 55 -20.95 13.46 18.33
CA ILE A 55 -21.20 12.83 17.04
C ILE A 55 -19.89 12.50 16.33
N VAL A 56 -18.89 13.39 16.36
CA VAL A 56 -17.57 13.16 15.75
C VAL A 56 -16.88 11.96 16.37
N ALA A 57 -16.84 11.85 17.71
CA ALA A 57 -16.21 10.71 18.38
C ALA A 57 -16.88 9.37 18.00
N ASN A 58 -18.21 9.34 17.96
CA ASN A 58 -18.98 8.15 17.56
C ASN A 58 -18.75 7.80 16.08
N LEU A 59 -18.64 8.80 15.20
CA LEU A 59 -18.35 8.57 13.78
C LEU A 59 -16.90 8.12 13.57
N ASP A 60 -15.93 8.69 14.29
CA ASP A 60 -14.53 8.26 14.26
C ASP A 60 -14.39 6.81 14.70
N GLU A 61 -15.07 6.41 15.79
CA GLU A 61 -15.08 5.01 16.24
C GLU A 61 -15.69 4.09 15.18
N GLY A 62 -16.82 4.48 14.60
CA GLY A 62 -17.46 3.72 13.52
C GLY A 62 -16.61 3.62 12.26
N ILE A 63 -15.93 4.69 11.87
CA ILE A 63 -15.01 4.70 10.72
C ILE A 63 -13.79 3.82 11.01
N HIS A 64 -13.20 3.90 12.21
CA HIS A 64 -12.09 3.05 12.60
C HIS A 64 -12.45 1.57 12.56
N GLN A 65 -13.63 1.19 13.08
CA GLN A 65 -14.10 -0.21 13.03
C GLN A 65 -14.29 -0.72 11.59
N LEU A 66 -14.74 0.13 10.67
CA LEU A 66 -14.91 -0.22 9.26
C LEU A 66 -13.57 -0.35 8.53
N THR A 67 -12.62 0.55 8.82
CA THR A 67 -11.39 0.71 8.02
C THR A 67 -10.25 -0.18 8.50
N SER A 68 -10.24 -0.54 9.79
CA SER A 68 -9.27 -1.46 10.39
C SER A 68 -9.32 -2.89 9.83
N SER A 69 -10.34 -3.24 9.05
CA SER A 69 -10.59 -4.61 8.61
C SER A 69 -10.29 -4.89 7.13
N HIS A 70 -10.17 -3.87 6.26
CA HIS A 70 -10.17 -4.10 4.80
C HIS A 70 -9.17 -3.29 3.96
N THR A 71 -8.63 -2.16 4.44
CA THR A 71 -7.88 -1.24 3.54
C THR A 71 -6.49 -0.86 4.01
N GLY A 72 -6.08 -1.21 5.24
CA GLY A 72 -4.78 -0.85 5.79
C GLY A 72 -4.54 0.66 5.96
N MET A 73 -5.50 1.51 5.60
CA MET A 73 -5.47 2.96 5.79
C MET A 73 -6.32 3.35 7.00
N SER A 74 -5.72 4.10 7.93
CA SER A 74 -6.41 4.66 9.08
C SER A 74 -7.15 5.93 8.66
N PHE A 75 -8.44 5.73 8.44
CA PHE A 75 -9.37 6.72 7.99
C PHE A 75 -10.09 7.31 9.22
N CYS A 76 -10.24 8.63 9.26
CA CYS A 76 -10.98 9.31 10.33
C CYS A 76 -11.95 10.34 9.73
N PHE A 77 -12.89 10.81 10.54
CA PHE A 77 -13.91 11.79 10.18
C PHE A 77 -13.29 13.06 9.58
N LYS A 78 -12.11 13.47 10.07
CA LYS A 78 -11.38 14.63 9.53
C LYS A 78 -10.98 14.48 8.07
N ASN A 79 -10.82 13.27 7.54
CA ASN A 79 -10.53 13.05 6.11
C ASN A 79 -11.66 13.54 5.20
N LEU A 80 -12.90 13.58 5.70
CA LEU A 80 -14.05 13.97 4.90
C LEU A 80 -13.93 15.39 4.37
N LYS A 81 -13.24 16.29 5.09
CA LYS A 81 -12.97 17.67 4.68
C LYS A 81 -12.22 17.78 3.35
N GLN A 82 -11.42 16.78 2.99
CA GLN A 82 -10.54 16.82 1.82
C GLN A 82 -10.94 15.77 0.77
N SER A 83 -12.20 15.35 0.77
CA SER A 83 -12.67 14.25 -0.08
C SER A 83 -12.51 14.55 -1.57
N ASN A 84 -12.75 15.80 -2.00
CA ASN A 84 -12.56 16.23 -3.39
C ASN A 84 -11.08 16.19 -3.80
N ALA A 85 -10.17 16.64 -2.92
CA ALA A 85 -8.74 16.60 -3.16
C ALA A 85 -8.24 15.16 -3.28
N PHE A 86 -8.66 14.29 -2.37
CA PHE A 86 -8.27 12.89 -2.35
C PHE A 86 -8.77 12.11 -3.58
N LEU A 87 -10.01 12.38 -4.00
CA LEU A 87 -10.55 11.81 -5.23
C LEU A 87 -9.79 12.29 -6.47
N CYS A 88 -9.48 13.59 -6.53
CA CYS A 88 -8.72 14.17 -7.63
C CYS A 88 -7.31 13.56 -7.73
N GLN A 89 -6.62 13.42 -6.59
CA GLN A 89 -5.32 12.75 -6.50
C GLN A 89 -5.40 11.31 -7.02
N SER A 90 -6.44 10.57 -6.61
CA SER A 90 -6.65 9.18 -7.04
C SER A 90 -6.86 9.09 -8.55
N PHE A 91 -7.62 10.00 -9.16
CA PHE A 91 -7.80 10.03 -10.61
C PHE A 91 -6.53 10.42 -11.38
N LEU A 92 -5.72 11.33 -10.84
CA LEU A 92 -4.45 11.73 -11.45
C LEU A 92 -3.45 10.57 -11.52
N GLN A 93 -3.55 9.62 -10.59
CA GLN A 93 -2.75 8.40 -10.57
C GLN A 93 -3.29 7.30 -11.51
N ASN A 94 -4.43 7.52 -12.17
CA ASN A 94 -5.03 6.51 -13.05
C ASN A 94 -4.50 6.64 -14.49
N PRO A 95 -3.76 5.64 -15.00
CA PRO A 95 -3.15 5.70 -16.33
C PRO A 95 -4.19 5.72 -17.47
N ASN A 96 -5.44 5.35 -17.19
CA ASN A 96 -6.51 5.32 -18.18
C ASN A 96 -7.23 6.67 -18.31
N ILE A 97 -6.95 7.64 -17.45
CA ILE A 97 -7.57 8.96 -17.47
C ILE A 97 -6.54 9.98 -17.92
N GLN A 98 -6.83 10.66 -19.03
CA GLN A 98 -5.98 11.74 -19.49
C GLN A 98 -6.11 12.94 -18.56
N LYS A 99 -4.96 13.50 -18.14
CA LYS A 99 -4.91 14.67 -17.26
C LYS A 99 -5.75 15.85 -17.75
N ASN A 100 -5.67 16.18 -19.05
CA ASN A 100 -6.45 17.27 -19.64
C ASN A 100 -7.96 17.01 -19.56
N PHE A 101 -8.38 15.76 -19.78
CA PHE A 101 -9.79 15.37 -19.64
C PHE A 101 -10.28 15.51 -18.20
N LEU A 102 -9.46 15.11 -17.22
CA LEU A 102 -9.78 15.29 -15.81
C LEU A 102 -9.85 16.78 -15.43
N GLN A 103 -8.89 17.58 -15.89
CA GLN A 103 -8.85 19.02 -15.66
C GLN A 103 -10.11 19.71 -16.19
N ASP A 104 -10.52 19.37 -17.43
CA ASP A 104 -11.74 19.89 -18.04
C ASP A 104 -12.99 19.55 -17.20
N ILE A 105 -13.06 18.34 -16.67
CA ILE A 105 -14.17 17.91 -15.82
C ILE A 105 -14.16 18.66 -14.48
N VAL A 106 -12.99 18.78 -13.83
CA VAL A 106 -12.87 19.51 -12.55
C VAL A 106 -13.25 20.98 -12.73
N LEU A 107 -12.84 21.62 -13.83
CA LEU A 107 -13.22 22.99 -14.16
C LEU A 107 -14.73 23.16 -14.41
N LYS A 108 -15.40 22.13 -14.93
CA LYS A 108 -16.86 22.12 -15.11
C LYS A 108 -17.61 21.93 -13.81
N ILE A 109 -17.16 20.99 -12.97
CA ILE A 109 -17.81 20.63 -11.70
C ILE A 109 -17.60 21.73 -10.65
N LYS A 110 -16.41 22.36 -10.66
CA LYS A 110 -15.97 23.36 -9.68
C LYS A 110 -16.19 22.88 -8.23
N PRO A 111 -15.59 21.75 -7.82
CA PRO A 111 -15.65 21.32 -6.43
C PRO A 111 -15.10 22.42 -5.52
N SER A 112 -15.76 22.61 -4.37
CA SER A 112 -15.38 23.60 -3.36
C SER A 112 -13.95 23.37 -2.88
N GLU A 113 -13.20 24.47 -2.74
CA GLU A 113 -11.84 24.48 -2.15
C GLU A 113 -10.76 23.63 -2.87
N LEU A 114 -11.07 23.02 -4.03
CA LEU A 114 -10.09 22.22 -4.77
C LEU A 114 -9.20 23.09 -5.67
N ASP A 115 -7.91 23.14 -5.34
CA ASP A 115 -6.87 23.67 -6.23
C ASP A 115 -6.27 22.53 -7.06
N PHE A 116 -6.75 22.39 -8.30
CA PHE A 116 -6.32 21.33 -9.22
C PHE A 116 -4.83 21.42 -9.54
N ASP A 117 -4.28 22.64 -9.68
CA ASP A 117 -2.88 22.83 -10.06
C ASP A 117 -1.97 22.40 -8.92
N LYS A 118 -2.33 22.74 -7.67
CA LYS A 118 -1.63 22.28 -6.47
C LYS A 118 -1.66 20.75 -6.34
N VAL A 119 -2.84 20.14 -6.41
CA VAL A 119 -2.99 18.67 -6.29
C VAL A 119 -2.27 17.96 -7.44
N SER A 120 -2.30 18.54 -8.64
CA SER A 120 -1.58 18.00 -9.78
C SER A 120 -0.07 18.12 -9.65
N LEU A 121 0.45 19.18 -9.05
CA LEU A 121 1.87 19.35 -8.80
C LEU A 121 2.35 18.29 -7.80
N GLU A 122 1.61 18.11 -6.71
CA GLU A 122 1.90 17.08 -5.69
C GLU A 122 1.98 15.68 -6.30
N VAL A 123 1.03 15.30 -7.18
CA VAL A 123 1.10 13.99 -7.88
C VAL A 123 2.24 13.91 -8.87
N TYR A 124 2.53 14.99 -9.61
CA TYR A 124 3.59 15.02 -10.60
C TYR A 124 4.99 14.90 -9.97
N GLU A 125 5.22 15.58 -8.85
CA GLU A 125 6.44 15.44 -8.05
C GLU A 125 6.58 14.00 -7.55
N LEU A 126 5.48 13.39 -7.11
CA LEU A 126 5.41 12.00 -6.67
C LEU A 126 5.76 10.99 -7.77
N ASP A 127 5.15 11.16 -8.96
CA ASP A 127 5.37 10.32 -10.12
C ASP A 127 6.80 10.48 -10.65
N THR A 128 7.33 11.70 -10.64
CA THR A 128 8.70 11.99 -11.07
C THR A 128 9.72 11.34 -10.14
N LEU A 129 9.55 11.48 -8.83
CA LEU A 129 10.39 10.84 -7.82
C LEU A 129 10.35 9.30 -7.93
N CYS A 130 9.17 8.72 -8.14
CA CYS A 130 9.03 7.28 -8.34
C CYS A 130 9.66 6.81 -9.66
N LEU A 131 9.52 7.57 -10.75
CA LEU A 131 10.13 7.26 -12.04
C LEU A 131 11.65 7.39 -12.00
N GLU A 132 12.19 8.41 -11.32
CA GLU A 132 13.62 8.60 -11.10
C GLU A 132 14.22 7.47 -10.26
N LEU A 133 13.51 7.01 -9.22
CA LEU A 133 13.88 5.83 -8.45
C LEU A 133 13.86 4.57 -9.34
N LEU A 134 12.78 4.32 -10.08
CA LEU A 134 12.65 3.15 -10.94
C LEU A 134 13.70 3.17 -12.06
N GLN A 135 14.05 4.34 -12.60
CA GLN A 135 15.13 4.49 -13.57
C GLN A 135 16.49 4.23 -12.91
N SER A 136 16.76 4.81 -11.74
CA SER A 136 18.00 4.58 -11.00
C SER A 136 18.19 3.12 -10.64
N LEU A 137 17.12 2.41 -10.28
CA LEU A 137 17.12 0.96 -10.06
C LEU A 137 17.30 0.18 -11.37
N LYS A 138 16.73 0.61 -12.50
CA LYS A 138 16.89 -0.08 -13.80
C LYS A 138 18.29 0.08 -14.41
N PHE A 139 18.99 1.19 -14.15
CA PHE A 139 20.30 1.47 -14.74
C PHE A 139 21.48 0.76 -14.06
N ILE A 140 21.27 0.18 -12.88
CA ILE A 140 22.26 -0.70 -12.25
C ILE A 140 22.19 -2.05 -12.98
N THR A 141 22.87 -2.16 -14.11
CA THR A 141 23.14 -3.44 -14.77
C THR A 141 24.65 -3.56 -14.93
N PHE A 142 25.29 -4.20 -13.96
CA PHE A 142 26.73 -4.48 -14.03
C PHE A 142 26.96 -5.82 -14.72
N GLN A 143 27.95 -5.84 -15.61
CA GLN A 143 28.13 -6.87 -16.63
C GLN A 143 28.71 -8.19 -16.12
N ASP A 144 29.14 -8.31 -14.87
CA ASP A 144 29.59 -9.58 -14.31
C ASP A 144 29.60 -9.53 -12.77
N SER A 145 29.19 -10.65 -12.16
CA SER A 145 29.36 -11.09 -10.76
C SER A 145 28.39 -10.59 -9.67
N ASP A 146 27.68 -11.58 -9.10
CA ASP A 146 26.90 -11.64 -7.85
C ASP A 146 25.57 -10.87 -7.75
N GLU A 147 24.49 -11.52 -8.21
CA GLU A 147 23.10 -11.07 -8.11
C GLU A 147 22.68 -10.72 -6.66
N SER A 148 23.33 -11.32 -5.65
CA SER A 148 23.09 -11.00 -4.23
C SER A 148 23.48 -9.57 -3.87
N ILE A 149 24.68 -9.15 -4.29
CA ILE A 149 25.24 -7.82 -4.00
C ILE A 149 24.41 -6.74 -4.71
N TYR A 150 23.93 -7.06 -5.91
CA TYR A 150 23.02 -6.21 -6.68
C TYR A 150 21.72 -5.90 -5.93
N ILE A 151 21.08 -6.93 -5.35
CA ILE A 151 19.83 -6.76 -4.59
C ILE A 151 20.10 -5.93 -3.33
N GLU A 152 21.25 -6.11 -2.69
CA GLU A 152 21.66 -5.35 -1.49
C GLU A 152 21.81 -3.86 -1.80
N ILE A 153 22.57 -3.49 -2.84
CA ILE A 153 22.75 -2.09 -3.27
C ILE A 153 21.41 -1.45 -3.62
N LYS A 154 20.54 -2.18 -4.34
CA LYS A 154 19.21 -1.68 -4.69
C LYS A 154 18.31 -1.49 -3.48
N ALA A 155 18.43 -2.34 -2.48
CA ALA A 155 17.69 -2.20 -1.23
C ALA A 155 18.18 -1.00 -0.44
N GLU A 156 19.49 -0.74 -0.39
CA GLU A 156 20.05 0.47 0.23
C GLU A 156 19.57 1.74 -0.47
N LEU A 157 19.64 1.79 -1.81
CA LEU A 157 19.16 2.95 -2.59
C LEU A 157 17.66 3.18 -2.42
N LEU A 158 16.86 2.10 -2.36
CA LEU A 158 15.45 2.20 -2.05
C LEU A 158 15.23 2.76 -0.64
N LEU A 159 15.99 2.28 0.34
CA LEU A 159 15.90 2.75 1.72
C LEU A 159 16.22 4.24 1.82
N ASP A 160 17.32 4.68 1.22
CA ASP A 160 17.76 6.08 1.24
C ASP A 160 16.75 7.00 0.55
N PHE A 161 16.21 6.57 -0.59
CA PHE A 161 15.12 7.30 -1.24
C PHE A 161 13.89 7.42 -0.34
N LEU A 162 13.49 6.33 0.31
CA LEU A 162 12.33 6.34 1.21
C LEU A 162 12.58 7.21 2.44
N LYS A 163 13.82 7.23 2.98
CA LYS A 163 14.21 8.15 4.07
C LYS A 163 14.03 9.60 3.64
N ASP A 164 14.59 9.99 2.49
CA ASP A 164 14.48 11.36 1.96
C ASP A 164 13.02 11.72 1.67
N ALA A 165 12.26 10.82 1.05
CA ALA A 165 10.85 11.03 0.79
C ALA A 165 10.09 11.30 2.09
N ILE A 166 10.32 10.53 3.15
CA ILE A 166 9.64 10.69 4.45
C ILE A 166 9.98 12.03 5.10
N ILE A 167 11.25 12.44 5.08
CA ILE A 167 11.70 13.70 5.66
C ILE A 167 10.97 14.90 5.03
N HIS A 168 10.58 14.78 3.76
CA HIS A 168 9.90 15.83 3.01
C HIS A 168 8.36 15.75 3.06
N LEU A 169 7.78 14.71 3.68
CA LEU A 169 6.33 14.54 3.77
C LEU A 169 5.80 15.08 5.11
N SER A 170 4.83 16.00 5.02
CA SER A 170 4.32 16.75 6.17
C SER A 170 3.30 16.00 7.05
N THR A 171 2.81 14.83 6.61
CA THR A 171 1.78 14.08 7.34
C THR A 171 1.96 12.56 7.20
N GLU A 172 1.57 11.83 8.24
CA GLU A 172 1.56 10.35 8.28
C GLU A 172 0.76 9.73 7.11
N LYS A 173 -0.31 10.39 6.67
CA LYS A 173 -1.12 9.92 5.51
C LYS A 173 -0.42 10.07 4.16
N GLN A 174 0.36 11.13 3.99
CA GLN A 174 1.17 11.31 2.78
C GLN A 174 2.28 10.25 2.72
N TYR A 175 2.86 9.94 3.87
CA TYR A 175 3.82 8.86 4.06
C TYR A 175 3.27 7.48 3.65
N GLU A 176 2.16 7.04 4.25
CA GLU A 176 1.59 5.70 3.98
C GLU A 176 1.15 5.54 2.52
N SER A 177 0.57 6.59 1.93
CA SER A 177 0.16 6.60 0.52
C SER A 177 1.37 6.47 -0.40
N GLN A 178 2.47 7.16 -0.08
CA GLN A 178 3.70 7.13 -0.87
C GLN A 178 4.40 5.78 -0.79
N LEU A 179 4.55 5.23 0.41
CA LEU A 179 5.11 3.90 0.58
C LEU A 179 4.27 2.83 -0.10
N SER A 180 2.94 2.88 0.04
CA SER A 180 2.05 1.94 -0.65
C SER A 180 2.25 1.99 -2.15
N PHE A 181 2.30 3.19 -2.74
CA PHE A 181 2.49 3.35 -4.18
C PHE A 181 3.83 2.82 -4.66
N VAL A 182 4.92 3.12 -3.95
CA VAL A 182 6.26 2.60 -4.25
C VAL A 182 6.28 1.07 -4.16
N LEU A 183 5.72 0.50 -3.09
CA LEU A 183 5.69 -0.95 -2.89
C LEU A 183 4.78 -1.67 -3.90
N ASP A 184 3.59 -1.14 -4.20
CA ASP A 184 2.71 -1.66 -5.24
C ASP A 184 3.35 -1.61 -6.62
N THR A 185 4.15 -0.58 -6.91
CA THR A 185 4.85 -0.45 -8.20
C THR A 185 6.05 -1.40 -8.29
N LEU A 186 6.81 -1.51 -7.20
CA LEU A 186 7.98 -2.37 -7.13
C LEU A 186 7.56 -3.85 -7.17
N CYS A 187 6.64 -4.29 -6.34
CA CYS A 187 6.33 -5.72 -6.12
C CYS A 187 5.62 -6.46 -7.27
N ASN A 188 5.72 -5.97 -8.50
CA ASN A 188 5.23 -6.63 -9.72
C ASN A 188 6.23 -7.65 -10.30
N SER A 189 7.43 -7.80 -9.71
CA SER A 189 8.47 -8.73 -10.16
C SER A 189 9.15 -9.45 -9.00
N GLN A 190 9.72 -10.64 -9.28
CA GLN A 190 10.51 -11.40 -8.29
C GLN A 190 11.73 -10.63 -7.81
N GLU A 191 12.36 -9.86 -8.69
CA GLU A 191 13.52 -9.05 -8.35
C GLU A 191 13.17 -7.99 -7.30
N SER A 192 12.07 -7.27 -7.50
CA SER A 192 11.62 -6.26 -6.56
C SER A 192 11.20 -6.82 -5.22
N LEU A 193 10.62 -8.02 -5.20
CA LEU A 193 10.37 -8.75 -3.95
C LEU A 193 11.67 -9.12 -3.24
N ALA A 194 12.72 -9.46 -3.99
CA ALA A 194 14.03 -9.73 -3.43
C ALA A 194 14.63 -8.49 -2.74
N ILE A 195 14.46 -7.32 -3.38
CA ILE A 195 14.86 -5.99 -2.86
C ILE A 195 14.10 -5.69 -1.57
N LEU A 196 12.77 -5.84 -1.56
CA LEU A 196 11.94 -5.64 -0.38
C LEU A 196 12.37 -6.52 0.81
N LEU A 197 12.65 -7.80 0.55
CA LEU A 197 13.12 -8.70 1.59
C LEU A 197 14.53 -8.35 2.09
N HIS A 198 15.37 -7.71 1.26
CA HIS A 198 16.65 -7.18 1.71
C HIS A 198 16.46 -5.94 2.59
N VAL A 199 15.55 -5.04 2.23
CA VAL A 199 15.14 -3.90 3.08
C VAL A 199 14.65 -4.38 4.45
N LEU A 200 13.82 -5.42 4.50
CA LEU A 200 13.32 -5.97 5.78
C LEU A 200 14.42 -6.67 6.58
N ALA A 201 15.41 -7.27 5.90
CA ALA A 201 16.52 -7.95 6.54
C ALA A 201 17.66 -7.02 6.96
N SER A 202 17.69 -5.75 6.52
CA SER A 202 18.73 -4.81 6.92
C SER A 202 18.56 -4.38 8.37
N ASP A 203 19.66 -3.99 9.01
CA ASP A 203 19.62 -3.47 10.37
C ASP A 203 19.15 -2.01 10.33
N ALA A 204 18.25 -1.63 11.24
CA ALA A 204 17.74 -0.26 11.28
C ALA A 204 18.77 0.65 11.94
N ASP A 205 19.27 1.64 11.21
CA ASP A 205 20.24 2.62 11.67
C ASP A 205 19.59 3.88 12.26
N CYS A 206 18.31 4.13 11.97
CA CYS A 206 17.52 5.20 12.58
C CYS A 206 16.02 4.85 12.72
N GLU A 207 15.26 5.71 13.42
CA GLU A 207 13.81 5.56 13.64
C GLU A 207 13.03 5.52 12.32
N ILE A 208 13.36 6.41 11.37
CA ILE A 208 12.73 6.47 10.04
C ILE A 208 12.88 5.12 9.30
N VAL A 209 14.03 4.45 9.42
CA VAL A 209 14.23 3.13 8.82
C VAL A 209 13.35 2.07 9.46
N SER A 210 13.19 2.14 10.78
CA SER A 210 12.31 1.22 11.50
C SER A 210 10.86 1.41 11.04
N GLU A 211 10.41 2.65 10.88
CA GLU A 211 9.07 2.99 10.37
C GLU A 211 8.85 2.46 8.95
N ILE A 212 9.79 2.71 8.03
CA ILE A 212 9.75 2.19 6.66
C ILE A 212 9.60 0.67 6.67
N GLN A 213 10.41 0.00 7.49
CA GLN A 213 10.45 -1.46 7.52
C GLN A 213 9.18 -2.05 8.15
N ASP A 214 8.64 -1.45 9.20
CA ASP A 214 7.38 -1.85 9.80
C ASP A 214 6.22 -1.69 8.81
N PHE A 215 6.19 -0.57 8.07
CA PHE A 215 5.19 -0.35 7.03
C PHE A 215 5.34 -1.38 5.90
N ALA A 216 6.55 -1.56 5.38
CA ALA A 216 6.86 -2.51 4.32
C ALA A 216 6.49 -3.95 4.70
N LEU A 217 6.71 -4.33 5.95
CA LEU A 217 6.32 -5.63 6.46
C LEU A 217 4.80 -5.79 6.49
N ASN A 218 4.09 -4.83 7.09
CA ASN A 218 2.64 -4.88 7.20
C ASN A 218 1.99 -4.94 5.82
N TRP A 219 2.47 -4.13 4.89
CA TRP A 219 2.07 -4.17 3.50
C TRP A 219 2.29 -5.56 2.87
N MET A 220 3.46 -6.17 3.07
CA MET A 220 3.77 -7.50 2.53
C MET A 220 2.88 -8.60 3.14
N LEU A 221 2.65 -8.56 4.46
CA LEU A 221 1.78 -9.51 5.15
C LEU A 221 0.33 -9.41 4.68
N LEU A 222 -0.17 -8.18 4.46
CA LEU A 222 -1.51 -7.96 3.89
C LEU A 222 -1.62 -8.57 2.49
N LYS A 223 -0.63 -8.33 1.61
CA LYS A 223 -0.60 -8.96 0.27
C LYS A 223 -0.56 -10.49 0.33
N LEU A 224 0.18 -11.06 1.27
CA LEU A 224 0.25 -12.51 1.48
C LEU A 224 -1.07 -13.11 1.99
N LEU A 225 -1.87 -12.33 2.73
CA LEU A 225 -3.20 -12.75 3.20
C LEU A 225 -4.25 -12.66 2.09
N ASP A 226 -4.18 -11.64 1.26
CA ASP A 226 -5.07 -11.44 0.11
C ASP A 226 -4.81 -12.50 -0.98
N GLU A 227 -3.54 -12.83 -1.22
CA GLU A 227 -3.14 -13.91 -2.12
C GLU A 227 -3.18 -15.28 -1.41
N LYS A 228 -4.36 -15.93 -1.37
CA LYS A 228 -4.51 -17.33 -0.93
C LYS A 228 -3.65 -18.28 -1.78
N ILE A 229 -2.38 -18.44 -1.41
CA ILE A 229 -1.32 -19.17 -2.12
C ILE A 229 -1.01 -18.55 -3.49
N GLY A 230 -0.52 -17.32 -3.49
CA GLY A 230 -0.08 -16.62 -4.70
C GLY A 230 1.43 -16.69 -4.97
N SER A 231 1.82 -16.02 -6.07
CA SER A 231 3.21 -15.94 -6.55
C SER A 231 4.18 -15.38 -5.51
N LEU A 232 3.68 -14.50 -4.63
CA LEU A 232 4.43 -13.89 -3.54
C LEU A 232 4.80 -14.90 -2.45
N ALA A 233 3.84 -15.72 -2.01
CA ALA A 233 4.09 -16.77 -1.01
C ALA A 233 5.11 -17.79 -1.53
N HIS A 234 4.96 -18.22 -2.79
CA HIS A 234 5.91 -19.13 -3.43
C HIS A 234 7.33 -18.54 -3.51
N PHE A 235 7.43 -17.26 -3.88
CA PHE A 235 8.71 -16.57 -3.92
C PHE A 235 9.35 -16.47 -2.53
N LEU A 236 8.57 -16.11 -1.50
CA LEU A 236 9.01 -15.98 -0.12
C LEU A 236 9.58 -17.30 0.42
N TRP A 237 8.86 -18.41 0.24
CA TRP A 237 9.28 -19.72 0.74
C TRP A 237 10.47 -20.32 -0.02
N LYS A 238 10.85 -19.76 -1.17
CA LYS A 238 12.08 -20.10 -1.90
C LYS A 238 13.32 -19.35 -1.41
N GLN A 239 13.16 -18.37 -0.52
CA GLN A 239 14.28 -17.58 -0.03
C GLN A 239 15.15 -18.36 0.96
N PRO A 240 16.44 -18.00 1.11
CA PRO A 240 17.32 -18.63 2.07
C PRO A 240 16.73 -18.58 3.50
N PRO A 241 16.68 -19.71 4.24
CA PRO A 241 16.10 -19.76 5.58
C PRO A 241 16.74 -18.76 6.56
N LEU A 242 18.03 -18.46 6.40
CA LEU A 242 18.73 -17.47 7.20
C LEU A 242 18.15 -16.05 7.02
N LYS A 243 17.76 -15.68 5.79
CA LYS A 243 17.16 -14.38 5.49
C LYS A 243 15.78 -14.27 6.14
N LEU A 244 14.94 -15.29 5.97
CA LEU A 244 13.61 -15.35 6.59
C LEU A 244 13.69 -15.33 8.13
N ARG A 245 14.67 -16.03 8.70
CA ARG A 245 14.93 -16.01 10.15
C ARG A 245 15.38 -14.63 10.64
N LYS A 246 16.17 -13.89 9.87
CA LYS A 246 16.58 -12.53 10.23
C LYS A 246 15.35 -11.61 10.32
N ILE A 247 14.46 -11.70 9.34
CA ILE A 247 13.19 -10.95 9.32
C ILE A 247 12.29 -11.38 10.50
N ALA A 248 12.10 -12.68 10.74
CA ALA A 248 11.28 -13.20 11.84
C ALA A 248 11.80 -12.79 13.23
N ARG A 249 13.11 -12.69 13.41
CA ARG A 249 13.70 -12.20 14.66
C ARG A 249 13.39 -10.73 14.92
N LYS A 250 13.28 -9.94 13.84
CA LYS A 250 13.07 -8.50 13.91
C LYS A 250 11.60 -8.15 14.09
N PHE A 251 10.71 -8.87 13.40
CA PHE A 251 9.29 -8.56 13.38
C PHE A 251 8.44 -9.70 13.91
N SER A 252 7.81 -9.49 15.07
CA SER A 252 6.91 -10.46 15.69
C SER A 252 5.75 -10.91 14.78
N PRO A 253 5.08 -10.01 14.01
CA PRO A 253 4.01 -10.44 13.11
C PRO A 253 4.48 -11.42 12.04
N PHE A 254 5.66 -11.17 11.47
CA PHE A 254 6.28 -12.09 10.50
C PHE A 254 6.72 -13.40 11.15
N SER A 255 7.21 -13.36 12.39
CA SER A 255 7.55 -14.58 13.15
C SER A 255 6.36 -15.51 13.28
N SER A 256 5.18 -14.99 13.61
CA SER A 256 3.96 -15.80 13.70
C SER A 256 3.62 -16.42 12.35
N TYR A 257 3.57 -15.61 11.29
CA TYR A 257 3.34 -16.10 9.92
C TYR A 257 4.32 -17.21 9.50
N TYR A 258 5.61 -17.01 9.78
CA TYR A 258 6.67 -17.96 9.43
C TYR A 258 6.54 -19.28 10.20
N VAL A 259 6.25 -19.23 11.49
CA VAL A 259 6.05 -20.44 12.32
C VAL A 259 4.79 -21.20 11.91
N ASP A 260 3.70 -20.49 11.62
CA ASP A 260 2.45 -21.11 11.16
C ASP A 260 2.65 -21.82 9.82
N GLY A 261 3.34 -21.18 8.87
CA GLY A 261 3.68 -21.79 7.59
C GLY A 261 4.57 -23.03 7.73
N LEU A 262 5.60 -22.98 8.58
CA LEU A 262 6.44 -24.14 8.87
C LEU A 262 5.64 -25.28 9.53
N THR A 263 4.73 -24.95 10.44
CA THR A 263 3.85 -25.93 11.10
C THR A 263 2.92 -26.60 10.10
N GLN A 264 2.35 -25.81 9.18
CA GLN A 264 1.52 -26.33 8.10
C GLN A 264 2.31 -27.27 7.19
N CYS A 265 3.51 -26.88 6.75
CA CYS A 265 4.40 -27.75 5.98
C CYS A 265 4.75 -29.03 6.74
N ALA A 266 5.12 -28.94 8.02
CA ALA A 266 5.41 -30.12 8.83
C ALA A 266 4.20 -31.06 8.96
N SER A 267 3.00 -30.50 9.10
CA SER A 267 1.76 -31.28 9.21
C SER A 267 1.37 -31.99 7.90
N SER A 268 1.79 -31.47 6.74
CA SER A 268 1.53 -32.09 5.43
C SER A 268 2.51 -33.22 5.13
N LEU A 269 3.59 -33.36 5.89
CA LEU A 269 4.54 -34.45 5.71
C LEU A 269 4.04 -35.76 6.36
N SER A 270 4.39 -36.89 5.75
CA SER A 270 4.29 -38.25 6.29
C SER A 270 5.64 -38.95 6.23
N PRO A 271 5.94 -39.83 7.20
CA PRO A 271 7.15 -40.63 7.16
C PRO A 271 7.04 -41.70 6.07
N GLU A 272 7.96 -41.68 5.12
CA GLU A 272 8.14 -42.71 4.10
C GLU A 272 9.49 -43.39 4.25
N TYR A 273 9.57 -44.63 3.77
CA TYR A 273 10.82 -45.37 3.69
C TYR A 273 11.33 -45.33 2.25
N GLU A 274 12.48 -44.70 2.06
CA GLU A 274 13.16 -44.65 0.77
C GLU A 274 14.63 -45.04 0.98
N ASN A 275 15.10 -46.05 0.25
CA ASN A 275 16.48 -46.54 0.30
C ASN A 275 17.03 -46.80 1.73
N LEU A 276 16.25 -47.47 2.60
CA LEU A 276 16.60 -47.77 4.00
C LEU A 276 16.79 -46.53 4.90
N THR A 277 16.47 -45.34 4.41
CA THR A 277 16.41 -44.10 5.18
C THR A 277 14.97 -43.67 5.39
N LYS A 278 14.65 -43.23 6.61
CA LYS A 278 13.34 -42.68 6.94
C LYS A 278 13.34 -41.21 6.53
N CYS A 279 12.62 -40.87 5.47
CA CYS A 279 12.46 -39.50 5.00
C CYS A 279 11.03 -39.02 5.23
N TRP A 280 10.86 -37.72 5.45
CA TRP A 280 9.55 -37.09 5.49
C TRP A 280 9.21 -36.62 4.08
N LYS A 281 8.11 -37.13 3.52
CA LYS A 281 7.60 -36.76 2.20
C LYS A 281 6.22 -36.14 2.31
N ASN A 282 5.87 -35.32 1.34
CA ASN A 282 4.57 -34.65 1.33
C ASN A 282 3.46 -35.69 1.11
N ARG A 283 2.40 -35.66 1.93
CA ARG A 283 1.28 -36.62 1.85
C ARG A 283 0.48 -36.53 0.54
N PHE A 284 0.67 -35.47 -0.22
CA PHE A 284 -0.15 -35.10 -1.36
C PHE A 284 0.64 -34.99 -2.67
N ASP A 285 1.93 -35.37 -2.66
CA ASP A 285 2.76 -35.50 -3.87
C ASP A 285 2.74 -36.95 -4.40
#